data_AF-A0A8X6NDH6-F1
#
_entry.id   AF-A0A8X6NDH6-F1
#
_cell.length_a   1.000
_cell.length_b   1.000
_cell.length_c   1.000
_cell.angle_alpha   90.00
_cell.angle_beta   90.00
_cell.angle_gamma   90.00
#
_symmetry.space_group_name_H-M   'P 1'
#
loop_
_entity.id
_entity.type
_entity.pdbx_description
1 polymer ?
#
loop_
_entity_poly.entity_id
_entity_poly.type
_entity_poly.pdbx_seq_one_letter_code
_entity_poly.pdbx_strand_id
1 'polypeptide(L)'
;MRLRHLTAFRDDNPKLYPKWSPSDSPSRNKNKKLDKKLTFPRVFTVTVEKLQTWPKVFSCGQMIFELFGILEKIILVKQPKVQKLQLKSQKMKSHLICTFYEIDRQLPKLTMGTWHRCIILLRYNKEYQCVSIRSATSNELKYLDKLVIDSSKSMAILLKSSNLF
;
A
#
# COMPACT_ATOMS: atom_id res chain seq x y z
N MET A 1 -28.11 53.07 24.58
CA MET A 1 -28.85 51.78 24.59
C MET A 1 -27.81 50.65 24.59
N ARG A 2 -27.62 49.98 25.73
CA ARG A 2 -26.53 49.01 25.98
C ARG A 2 -26.80 47.68 25.26
N LEU A 3 -25.85 47.23 24.43
CA LEU A 3 -25.81 45.86 23.93
C LEU A 3 -25.56 44.90 25.10
N ARG A 4 -26.42 43.90 25.26
CA ARG A 4 -26.23 42.78 26.18
C ARG A 4 -25.35 41.74 25.49
N HIS A 5 -24.10 41.62 25.94
CA HIS A 5 -23.27 40.45 25.69
C HIS A 5 -23.80 39.28 26.54
N LEU A 6 -24.12 38.17 25.89
CA LEU A 6 -24.31 36.87 26.53
C LEU A 6 -22.96 36.16 26.63
N THR A 7 -22.70 35.62 27.81
CA THR A 7 -21.50 34.91 28.27
C THR A 7 -21.55 33.41 28.02
N ALA A 8 -20.37 32.78 28.12
CA ALA A 8 -20.06 31.35 28.29
C ALA A 8 -19.95 30.54 26.98
N PHE A 9 -18.96 29.68 26.74
CA PHE A 9 -18.09 28.90 27.62
C PHE A 9 -16.63 28.94 27.10
N ARG A 10 -15.66 29.11 28.00
CA ARG A 10 -14.28 28.71 27.77
C ARG A 10 -14.19 27.20 28.05
N ASP A 11 -13.99 26.41 27.01
CA ASP A 11 -13.42 25.07 27.14
C ASP A 11 -12.00 25.10 26.58
N ASP A 12 -11.06 25.46 27.47
CA ASP A 12 -9.64 25.20 27.30
C ASP A 12 -9.42 23.69 27.45
N ASN A 13 -9.41 22.96 26.33
CA ASN A 13 -8.88 21.60 26.32
C ASN A 13 -8.25 21.25 24.96
N PRO A 14 -6.96 21.53 24.75
CA PRO A 14 -6.25 20.98 23.62
C PRO A 14 -6.13 19.47 23.84
N LYS A 15 -6.94 18.69 23.11
CA LYS A 15 -6.83 17.23 23.07
C LYS A 15 -5.40 16.86 22.69
N LEU A 16 -4.63 16.53 23.72
CA LEU A 16 -3.28 15.98 23.68
C LEU A 16 -3.30 14.72 22.81
N TYR A 17 -2.87 14.84 21.56
CA TYR A 17 -2.37 13.67 20.84
C TYR A 17 -1.20 13.12 21.66
N PRO A 18 -1.15 11.82 21.98
CA PRO A 18 -0.03 11.28 22.74
C PRO A 18 1.24 11.44 21.91
N LYS A 19 2.14 12.30 22.41
CA LYS A 19 3.45 12.57 21.84
C LYS A 19 4.31 11.32 22.07
N TRP A 20 4.32 10.42 21.08
CA TRP A 20 5.12 9.20 21.15
C TRP A 20 6.59 9.60 21.29
N SER A 21 7.16 9.29 22.46
CA SER A 21 8.56 9.49 22.80
C SER A 21 9.09 8.12 23.22
N PRO A 22 10.18 7.61 22.62
CA PRO A 22 10.75 6.35 23.08
C PRO A 22 11.51 6.61 24.39
N SER A 23 10.82 6.50 25.52
CA SER A 23 11.46 6.46 26.83
C SER A 23 11.82 5.02 27.16
N ASP A 24 13.12 4.73 27.16
CA ASP A 24 13.69 3.53 27.76
C ASP A 24 13.28 3.42 29.24
N SER A 25 12.79 2.27 29.65
CA SER A 25 12.62 1.91 31.06
C SER A 25 12.94 0.42 31.22
N PRO A 26 13.87 0.04 32.11
CA PRO A 26 14.35 -1.33 32.20
C PRO A 26 13.53 -2.13 33.22
N SER A 27 13.25 -3.41 32.94
CA SER A 27 13.66 -4.52 33.84
C SER A 27 13.15 -5.91 33.43
N ARG A 28 14.12 -6.84 33.52
CA ARG A 28 14.06 -8.25 33.95
C ARG A 28 13.47 -9.34 33.03
N ASN A 29 14.43 -10.08 32.47
CA ASN A 29 14.37 -11.35 31.73
C ASN A 29 13.35 -12.39 32.21
N LYS A 30 12.57 -12.92 31.26
CA LYS A 30 12.23 -14.34 31.13
C LYS A 30 12.27 -14.74 29.65
N ASN A 31 13.22 -15.60 29.29
CA ASN A 31 13.33 -16.40 28.07
C ASN A 31 12.73 -15.80 26.78
N LYS A 32 13.48 -14.90 26.13
CA LYS A 32 13.20 -14.52 24.74
C LYS A 32 13.51 -15.72 23.83
N LYS A 33 12.48 -16.49 23.48
CA LYS A 33 12.43 -17.22 22.21
C LYS A 33 12.84 -16.23 21.12
N LEU A 34 13.94 -16.56 20.43
CA LEU A 34 14.48 -15.93 19.22
C LEU A 34 13.56 -14.82 18.68
N ASP A 35 13.94 -13.56 18.93
CA ASP A 35 13.34 -12.39 18.30
C ASP A 35 13.37 -12.65 16.79
N LYS A 36 12.27 -13.17 16.23
CA LYS A 36 12.00 -13.10 14.80
C LYS A 36 11.92 -11.62 14.53
N LYS A 37 13.05 -11.01 14.18
CA LYS A 37 13.20 -9.60 13.81
C LYS A 37 11.97 -9.28 12.98
N LEU A 38 11.07 -8.43 13.50
CA LEU A 38 9.82 -8.11 12.86
C LEU A 38 10.18 -7.32 11.59
N THR A 39 10.51 -8.02 10.51
CA THR A 39 10.76 -7.40 9.21
C THR A 39 9.39 -6.98 8.71
N PHE A 40 9.03 -5.73 9.01
CA PHE A 40 7.88 -5.10 8.40
C PHE A 40 7.95 -5.33 6.88
N PRO A 41 6.84 -5.68 6.22
CA PRO A 41 6.82 -5.80 4.77
C PRO A 41 7.24 -4.47 4.17
N ARG A 42 8.35 -4.50 3.41
CA ARG A 42 8.84 -3.32 2.69
C ARG A 42 7.85 -2.99 1.58
N VAL A 43 7.48 -1.71 1.47
CA VAL A 43 6.62 -1.21 0.39
C VAL A 43 7.50 -0.78 -0.77
N PHE A 44 7.27 -1.35 -1.95
CA PHE A 44 8.01 -1.03 -3.17
C PHE A 44 7.10 -0.39 -4.21
N THR A 45 7.50 0.77 -4.73
CA THR A 45 6.79 1.40 -5.85
C THR A 45 7.11 0.69 -7.17
N VAL A 46 6.09 0.36 -7.95
CA VAL A 46 6.24 -0.46 -9.16
C VAL A 46 5.12 -0.17 -10.16
N THR A 47 5.36 -0.44 -11.45
CA THR A 47 4.31 -0.46 -12.49
C THR A 47 3.90 -1.89 -12.84
N VAL A 48 2.77 -2.06 -13.53
CA VAL A 48 2.29 -3.38 -13.98
C VAL A 48 3.38 -4.10 -14.79
N GLU A 49 4.03 -3.44 -15.74
CA GLU A 49 5.13 -4.05 -16.51
C GLU A 49 6.31 -4.43 -15.62
N LYS A 50 6.71 -3.57 -14.69
CA LYS A 50 7.93 -3.81 -13.91
C LYS A 50 7.76 -4.96 -12.93
N LEU A 51 6.59 -5.09 -12.33
CA LEU A 51 6.28 -6.18 -11.38
C LEU A 51 6.38 -7.56 -12.05
N GLN A 52 6.00 -7.66 -13.32
CA GLN A 52 6.14 -8.91 -14.08
C GLN A 52 7.59 -9.31 -14.38
N THR A 53 8.51 -8.35 -14.41
CA THR A 53 9.95 -8.64 -14.59
C THR A 53 10.62 -9.22 -13.34
N TRP A 54 9.89 -9.36 -12.23
CA TRP A 54 10.45 -9.74 -10.93
C TRP A 54 9.95 -11.12 -10.45
N PRO A 55 10.18 -12.22 -11.18
CA PRO A 55 9.71 -13.54 -10.78
C PRO A 55 10.34 -14.04 -9.46
N LYS A 56 11.57 -13.62 -9.14
CA LYS A 56 12.24 -14.01 -7.88
C LYS A 56 11.58 -13.40 -6.64
N VAL A 57 10.83 -12.32 -6.80
CA VAL A 57 10.15 -11.61 -5.71
C VAL A 57 9.03 -12.47 -5.10
N PHE A 58 8.43 -13.37 -5.87
CA PHE A 58 7.44 -14.33 -5.36
C PHE A 58 8.02 -15.32 -4.32
N SER A 59 9.34 -15.50 -4.29
CA SER A 59 10.02 -16.37 -3.32
C SER A 59 10.36 -15.66 -2.01
N CYS A 60 10.21 -14.34 -1.93
CA CYS A 60 10.46 -13.56 -0.70
C CYS A 60 9.31 -13.62 0.32
N GLY A 61 8.24 -14.34 0.00
CA GLY A 61 7.04 -14.41 0.83
C GLY A 61 6.09 -13.25 0.60
N GLN A 62 5.40 -12.83 1.66
CA GLN A 62 4.39 -11.79 1.58
C GLN A 62 5.02 -10.40 1.39
N MET A 63 4.58 -9.67 0.36
CA MET A 63 5.13 -8.35 0.02
C MET A 63 4.04 -7.33 -0.25
N ILE A 64 4.37 -6.05 0.00
CA ILE A 64 3.48 -4.93 -0.31
C ILE A 64 4.11 -4.10 -1.44
N PHE A 65 3.29 -3.76 -2.42
CA PHE A 65 3.65 -2.90 -3.53
C PHE A 65 2.76 -1.68 -3.54
N GLU A 66 3.35 -0.54 -3.82
CA GLU A 66 2.64 0.60 -4.36
C GLU A 66 2.66 0.47 -5.88
N LEU A 67 1.59 -0.10 -6.43
CA LEU A 67 1.44 -0.37 -7.86
C LEU A 67 0.78 0.79 -8.58
N PHE A 68 1.37 1.23 -9.68
CA PHE A 68 0.73 2.11 -10.65
C PHE A 68 0.33 1.32 -11.90
N GLY A 69 -0.92 1.49 -12.33
CA GLY A 69 -1.44 0.84 -13.53
C GLY A 69 -2.68 1.53 -14.08
N ILE A 70 -3.01 1.25 -15.33
CA ILE A 70 -4.21 1.80 -15.97
C ILE A 70 -5.36 0.83 -15.70
N LEU A 71 -6.45 1.32 -15.10
CA LEU A 71 -7.63 0.48 -14.87
C LEU A 71 -8.31 0.15 -16.18
N GLU A 72 -8.35 -1.13 -16.54
CA GLU A 72 -8.95 -1.58 -17.79
C GLU A 72 -10.38 -2.09 -17.57
N LYS A 73 -10.58 -2.91 -16.55
CA LYS A 73 -11.88 -3.53 -16.29
C LYS A 73 -12.08 -3.82 -14.81
N ILE A 74 -13.33 -3.70 -14.36
CA ILE A 74 -13.82 -4.27 -13.11
C ILE A 74 -14.54 -5.57 -13.47
N ILE A 75 -14.04 -6.70 -12.98
CA ILE A 75 -14.55 -8.03 -13.25
C ILE A 75 -15.56 -8.37 -12.14
N LEU A 76 -16.82 -8.50 -12.53
CA LEU A 76 -17.88 -8.94 -11.63
C LEU A 76 -17.60 -10.39 -11.20
N VAL A 77 -17.62 -10.62 -9.89
CA VAL A 77 -17.51 -11.95 -9.30
C VAL A 77 -18.81 -12.29 -8.56
N LYS A 78 -19.15 -13.58 -8.53
CA LYS A 78 -20.37 -14.07 -7.85
C LYS A 78 -20.30 -13.92 -6.32
N GLN A 79 -19.12 -13.68 -5.77
CA GLN A 79 -18.92 -13.55 -4.33
C GLN A 79 -19.34 -12.15 -3.86
N PRO A 80 -20.21 -12.04 -2.84
CA PRO A 80 -20.63 -10.75 -2.30
C PRO A 80 -19.43 -10.02 -1.68
N LYS A 81 -19.40 -8.68 -1.82
CA LYS A 81 -18.36 -7.80 -1.25
C LYS A 81 -16.94 -8.11 -1.74
N VAL A 82 -16.79 -8.66 -2.94
CA VAL A 82 -15.51 -8.88 -3.58
C VAL A 82 -15.57 -8.29 -4.99
N GLN A 83 -14.53 -7.56 -5.38
CA GLN A 83 -14.38 -7.02 -6.71
C GLN A 83 -13.02 -7.47 -7.26
N LYS A 84 -12.97 -7.93 -8.52
CA LYS A 84 -11.70 -8.17 -9.20
C LYS A 84 -11.41 -7.00 -10.14
N LEU A 85 -10.19 -6.47 -10.08
CA LEU A 85 -9.76 -5.32 -10.85
C LEU A 85 -8.66 -5.77 -11.81
N GLN A 86 -8.78 -5.40 -13.09
CA GLN A 86 -7.76 -5.65 -14.10
C GLN A 86 -7.04 -4.34 -14.41
N LEU A 87 -5.76 -4.28 -14.08
CA LEU A 87 -4.85 -3.17 -14.36
C LEU A 87 -3.95 -3.55 -15.53
N LYS A 88 -3.80 -2.68 -16.53
CA LYS A 88 -2.90 -2.88 -17.65
C LYS A 88 -1.66 -2.01 -17.56
N SER A 89 -0.59 -2.48 -18.19
CA SER A 89 0.59 -1.68 -18.47
C SER A 89 0.29 -0.61 -19.52
N GLN A 90 1.02 0.51 -19.46
CA GLN A 90 1.04 1.50 -20.55
C GLN A 90 1.94 1.06 -21.71
N LYS A 91 3.02 0.33 -21.42
CA LYS A 91 4.11 0.07 -22.36
C LYS A 91 4.03 -1.33 -22.98
N MET A 92 3.48 -2.30 -22.24
CA MET A 92 3.45 -3.71 -22.64
C MET A 92 2.02 -4.22 -22.76
N LYS A 93 1.82 -5.29 -23.54
CA LYS A 93 0.55 -6.05 -23.58
C LYS A 93 0.44 -6.95 -22.35
N SER A 94 0.51 -6.35 -21.17
CA SER A 94 0.49 -7.06 -19.91
C SER A 94 -0.53 -6.50 -18.95
N HIS A 95 -1.10 -7.42 -18.16
CA HIS A 95 -2.18 -7.13 -17.23
C HIS A 95 -1.89 -7.78 -15.87
N LEU A 96 -2.40 -7.15 -14.82
CA LEU A 96 -2.43 -7.66 -13.46
C LEU A 96 -3.89 -7.67 -13.00
N ILE A 97 -4.32 -8.82 -12.49
CA ILE A 97 -5.63 -8.96 -11.85
C ILE A 97 -5.42 -9.00 -10.34
N CYS A 98 -6.13 -8.14 -9.61
CA CYS A 98 -6.11 -8.13 -8.16
C CYS A 98 -7.51 -8.15 -7.56
N THR A 99 -7.62 -8.69 -6.35
CA THR A 99 -8.89 -8.83 -5.61
C THR A 99 -9.01 -7.72 -4.57
N PHE A 100 -10.07 -6.92 -4.64
CA PHE A 100 -10.44 -5.93 -3.64
C PHE A 100 -11.60 -6.45 -2.80
N TYR A 101 -11.42 -6.48 -1.48
CA TYR A 101 -12.47 -6.90 -0.54
C TYR A 101 -13.17 -5.67 0.02
N GLU A 102 -14.51 -5.65 -0.08
CA GLU A 102 -15.36 -4.57 0.41
C GLU A 102 -15.84 -4.80 1.85
N ILE A 103 -15.03 -5.49 2.67
CA ILE A 103 -15.38 -5.82 4.05
C ILE A 103 -15.34 -4.58 4.97
N ASP A 104 -14.27 -3.79 4.86
CA ASP A 104 -14.05 -2.61 5.72
C ASP A 104 -14.35 -1.29 4.98
N ARG A 105 -14.48 -1.33 3.65
CA ARG A 105 -14.64 -0.15 2.80
C ARG A 105 -15.22 -0.50 1.44
N GLN A 106 -16.08 0.35 0.92
CA GLN A 106 -16.60 0.20 -0.44
C GLN A 106 -15.52 0.53 -1.47
N LEU A 107 -15.59 -0.09 -2.65
CA LEU A 107 -14.76 0.26 -3.79
C LEU A 107 -15.06 1.72 -4.18
N PRO A 108 -14.05 2.60 -4.24
CA PRO A 108 -14.30 3.98 -4.66
C PRO A 108 -14.77 4.02 -6.12
N LYS A 109 -15.41 5.11 -6.53
CA LYS A 109 -15.76 5.32 -7.95
C LYS A 109 -14.46 5.44 -8.77
N LEU A 110 -14.24 4.52 -9.70
CA LEU A 110 -13.04 4.48 -10.53
C LEU A 110 -13.35 4.81 -11.98
N THR A 111 -12.42 5.51 -12.65
CA THR A 111 -12.55 5.85 -14.07
C THR A 111 -11.72 4.88 -14.92
N MET A 112 -12.37 4.02 -15.69
CA MET A 112 -11.68 3.12 -16.61
C MET A 112 -10.83 3.90 -17.63
N GLY A 113 -9.74 3.28 -18.10
CA GLY A 113 -8.78 3.87 -19.03
C GLY A 113 -7.79 4.86 -18.40
N THR A 114 -7.88 5.13 -17.09
CA THR A 114 -7.00 6.10 -16.40
C THR A 114 -6.04 5.43 -15.40
N TRP A 115 -4.98 6.16 -15.05
CA TRP A 115 -3.98 5.72 -14.09
C TRP A 115 -4.53 5.68 -12.66
N HIS A 116 -4.21 4.60 -11.97
CA HIS A 116 -4.56 4.37 -10.57
C HIS A 116 -3.31 4.00 -9.77
N ARG A 117 -3.25 4.53 -8.55
CA ARG A 117 -2.30 4.09 -7.51
C ARG A 117 -3.01 3.06 -6.65
N CYS A 118 -2.43 1.89 -6.57
CA CYS A 118 -2.94 0.76 -5.80
C CYS A 118 -1.92 0.35 -4.75
N ILE A 119 -2.39 -0.02 -3.56
CA ILE A 119 -1.59 -0.77 -2.61
C ILE A 119 -1.92 -2.24 -2.83
N ILE A 120 -0.94 -3.03 -3.24
CA ILE A 120 -1.09 -4.44 -3.58
C ILE A 120 -0.33 -5.28 -2.58
N LEU A 121 -1.03 -6.21 -1.95
CA LEU A 121 -0.45 -7.23 -1.10
C LEU A 121 -0.32 -8.52 -1.90
N LEU A 122 0.91 -8.92 -2.17
CA LEU A 122 1.24 -10.22 -2.75
C LEU A 122 1.23 -11.26 -1.64
N ARG A 123 0.29 -12.21 -1.73
CA ARG A 123 0.13 -13.32 -0.79
C ARG A 123 1.05 -14.49 -1.17
N TYR A 124 1.28 -15.41 -0.23
CA TYR A 124 2.12 -16.60 -0.45
C TYR A 124 1.61 -17.52 -1.57
N ASN A 125 0.30 -17.55 -1.80
CA ASN A 125 -0.35 -18.27 -2.91
C ASN A 125 -0.24 -17.54 -4.25
N LYS A 126 0.60 -16.50 -4.35
CA LYS A 126 0.80 -15.63 -5.53
C LYS A 126 -0.43 -14.83 -5.94
N GLU A 127 -1.45 -14.72 -5.08
CA GLU A 127 -2.59 -13.85 -5.32
C GLU A 127 -2.24 -12.39 -4.99
N TYR A 128 -2.71 -11.49 -5.85
CA TYR A 128 -2.65 -10.06 -5.60
C TYR A 128 -3.93 -9.58 -4.92
N GLN A 129 -3.81 -9.15 -3.67
CA GLN A 129 -4.88 -8.49 -2.97
C GLN A 129 -4.71 -6.98 -3.09
N CYS A 130 -5.74 -6.29 -3.57
CA CYS A 130 -5.80 -4.83 -3.58
C CYS A 130 -6.18 -4.31 -2.18
N VAL A 131 -5.12 -4.06 -1.39
CA VAL A 131 -5.00 -3.06 -0.32
C VAL A 131 -5.98 -1.91 -0.42
N SER A 132 -5.65 -1.04 -1.37
CA SER A 132 -6.38 0.18 -1.67
C SER A 132 -6.19 0.59 -3.11
N ILE A 133 -7.13 1.35 -3.64
CA ILE A 133 -7.05 1.91 -4.98
C ILE A 133 -7.62 3.33 -4.98
N ARG A 134 -6.97 4.22 -5.74
CA ARG A 134 -7.47 5.55 -6.08
C ARG A 134 -6.87 6.02 -7.40
N SER A 135 -7.46 7.04 -8.01
CA SER A 135 -6.85 7.72 -9.15
C SER A 135 -5.45 8.23 -8.79
N ALA A 136 -4.51 8.06 -9.70
CA ALA A 136 -3.17 8.62 -9.57
C ALA A 136 -3.21 10.12 -9.87
N THR A 137 -2.44 10.91 -9.12
CA THR A 137 -2.30 12.34 -9.35
C THR A 137 -1.26 12.63 -10.44
N SER A 138 -1.38 13.75 -11.14
CA SER A 138 -0.41 14.15 -12.17
C SER A 138 1.02 14.27 -11.62
N ASN A 139 1.16 14.70 -10.36
CA ASN A 139 2.46 14.81 -9.72
C ASN A 139 3.10 13.44 -9.45
N GLU A 140 2.30 12.45 -9.03
CA GLU A 140 2.80 11.07 -8.87
C GLU A 140 3.27 10.49 -10.20
N LEU A 141 2.48 10.69 -11.27
CA LEU A 141 2.84 10.20 -12.61
C LEU A 141 4.10 10.88 -13.16
N LYS A 142 4.29 12.18 -12.87
CA LYS A 142 5.49 12.92 -13.26
C LYS A 142 6.78 12.31 -12.71
N TYR A 143 6.74 11.78 -11.48
CA TYR A 143 7.91 11.19 -10.81
C TYR A 143 7.93 9.66 -10.81
N LEU A 144 6.96 9.02 -11.47
CA LEU A 144 6.75 7.58 -11.40
C LEU A 144 7.97 6.78 -11.83
N ASP A 145 8.57 7.10 -12.98
CA ASP A 145 9.74 6.37 -13.48
C ASP A 145 10.92 6.44 -12.49
N LYS A 146 11.16 7.60 -11.87
CA LYS A 146 12.20 7.76 -10.84
C LYS A 146 11.93 6.90 -9.61
N LEU A 147 10.69 6.93 -9.11
CA LEU A 147 10.27 6.11 -7.95
C LEU A 147 10.44 4.62 -8.23
N VAL A 148 10.07 4.17 -9.43
CA VAL A 148 10.21 2.76 -9.86
C VAL A 148 11.69 2.37 -9.96
N ILE A 149 12.57 3.25 -10.45
CA ILE A 149 14.01 3.00 -10.51
C ILE A 149 14.61 2.83 -9.11
N ASP A 150 14.31 3.75 -8.18
CA ASP A 150 14.87 3.70 -6.83
C ASP A 150 14.32 2.51 -6.02
N SER A 151 13.04 2.19 -6.22
CA SER A 151 12.41 0.97 -5.72
C SER A 151 13.07 -0.29 -6.29
N SER A 152 13.42 -0.30 -7.58
CA SER A 152 14.12 -1.42 -8.24
C SER A 152 15.49 -1.68 -7.63
N LYS A 153 16.26 -0.63 -7.33
CA LYS A 153 17.55 -0.76 -6.63
C LYS A 153 17.36 -1.37 -5.25
N SER A 154 16.37 -0.85 -4.51
CA SER A 154 16.04 -1.34 -3.16
C SER A 154 15.60 -2.80 -3.16
N MET A 155 14.82 -3.21 -4.17
CA MET A 155 14.40 -4.59 -4.37
C MET A 155 15.61 -5.49 -4.69
N ALA A 156 16.51 -5.05 -5.57
CA ALA A 156 17.70 -5.83 -5.90
C ALA A 156 18.59 -6.08 -4.67
N ILE A 157 18.75 -5.08 -3.80
CA ILE A 157 19.46 -5.23 -2.52
C ILE A 157 18.76 -6.24 -1.62
N LEU A 158 17.42 -6.17 -1.52
CA LEU A 158 16.64 -7.12 -0.74
C LEU A 158 16.86 -8.56 -1.25
N LEU A 159 16.71 -8.78 -2.55
CA LEU A 159 16.86 -10.11 -3.16
C LEU A 159 18.27 -10.69 -2.93
N LYS A 160 19.32 -9.85 -2.99
CA LYS A 160 20.68 -10.26 -2.66
C LYS A 160 20.83 -10.65 -1.18
N SER A 161 20.23 -9.88 -0.27
CA SER A 161 20.30 -10.17 1.18
C SER A 161 19.55 -11.44 1.59
N SER A 162 18.57 -11.88 0.78
CA SER A 162 17.74 -13.06 1.06
C SER A 162 18.32 -14.37 0.53
N ASN A 163 19.58 -14.40 0.04
CA ASN A 163 20.20 -15.56 -0.62
C ASN A 163 19.40 -16.12 -1.81
N LEU A 164 18.71 -15.27 -2.59
CA LEU A 164 17.98 -15.66 -3.82
C LEU A 164 18.84 -15.50 -5.10
N PHE A 165 20.16 -15.58 -4.94
CA PHE A 165 21.17 -15.60 -5.99
C PHE A 165 22.19 -16.68 -5.72
#